data_AF-A0A832AN07-F1
#
_entry.id   AF-A0A832AN07-F1
#
_cell.length_a   1.000
_cell.length_b   1.000
_cell.length_c   1.000
_cell.angle_alpha   90.00
_cell.angle_beta   90.00
_cell.angle_gamma   90.00
#
_symmetry.space_group_name_H-M   'P 1'
#
loop_
_entity.id
_entity.type
_entity.pdbx_description
1 polymer ?
#
loop_
_entity_poly.entity_id
_entity_poly.type
_entity_poly.pdbx_seq_one_letter_code
_entity_poly.pdbx_strand_id
1 'polypeptide(L)'
;MKLSEAASYGYVTILISKSPSIELLTDILEHEKTIDISTAVARGILPVEYTRLSRYEDVESIDNAVYSFYLELIRELSKYLPNLYSRYLETFIEIYDIDRIAISLETRGSKSLEYMFSRFGSIAQSLTGYRADLLHNDYKMCLESESIIECVHRVYLSRVVAVLKFLSTPSLNNIVLIDARRSVDALHLFVLIRLYSYLMNVQKLKKERIVIDMFLERYRLARHLRDIFLRVINGIERGIDRDISLLLVYESKYINRELKDMLIYSPTLLDRLTYLLIEKFYESKLVRYIAMKKYRW
;
A
#
# COMPACT_ATOMS: atom_id res chain seq x y z
N MET A 1 -2.14 25.66 9.77
CA MET A 1 -0.81 25.84 10.38
C MET A 1 -0.01 24.58 10.13
N LYS A 2 1.21 24.67 9.59
CA LYS A 2 2.11 23.52 9.42
C LYS A 2 2.96 23.33 10.67
N LEU A 3 3.27 22.09 11.01
CA LEU A 3 4.14 21.73 12.13
C LEU A 3 5.61 21.89 11.74
N SER A 4 6.48 22.10 12.74
CA SER A 4 7.92 21.94 12.56
C SER A 4 8.27 20.47 12.31
N GLU A 5 9.44 20.18 11.77
CA GLU A 5 9.85 18.80 11.45
C GLU A 5 9.84 17.89 12.69
N ALA A 6 10.31 18.38 13.84
CA ALA A 6 10.26 17.64 15.11
C ALA A 6 8.83 17.38 15.59
N ALA A 7 7.94 18.37 15.45
CA ALA A 7 6.53 18.21 15.81
C ALA A 7 5.81 17.26 14.83
N SER A 8 6.13 17.32 13.53
CA SER A 8 5.66 16.36 12.53
C SER A 8 6.13 14.94 12.83
N TYR A 9 7.38 14.76 13.24
CA TYR A 9 7.92 13.47 13.66
C TYR A 9 7.16 12.90 14.86
N GLY A 10 6.93 13.72 15.89
CA GLY A 10 6.12 13.35 17.05
C GLY A 10 4.69 12.98 16.67
N TYR A 11 4.07 13.76 15.78
CA TYR A 11 2.72 13.51 15.27
C TYR A 11 2.62 12.17 14.52
N VAL A 12 3.51 11.91 13.57
CA VAL A 12 3.58 10.64 12.83
C VAL A 12 3.80 9.46 13.79
N THR A 13 4.66 9.63 14.79
CA THR A 13 4.91 8.61 15.82
C THR A 13 3.66 8.28 16.63
N ILE A 14 2.87 9.29 17.00
CA ILE A 14 1.60 9.08 17.69
C ILE A 14 0.62 8.32 16.79
N LEU A 15 0.54 8.66 15.50
CA LEU A 15 -0.32 7.94 14.55
C LEU A 15 0.07 6.46 14.43
N ILE A 16 1.37 6.15 14.34
CA ILE A 16 1.87 4.77 14.34
C ILE A 16 1.42 4.06 15.64
N SER A 17 1.66 4.67 16.81
CA SER A 17 1.32 4.05 18.10
C SER A 17 -0.18 3.81 18.33
N LYS A 18 -1.04 4.57 17.64
CA LYS A 18 -2.50 4.41 17.69
C LYS A 18 -3.03 3.43 16.64
N SER A 19 -2.17 2.96 15.74
CA SER A 19 -2.56 2.01 14.71
C SER A 19 -2.68 0.60 15.31
N PRO A 20 -3.67 -0.20 14.90
CA PRO A 20 -3.66 -1.64 15.10
C PRO A 20 -2.30 -2.25 14.82
N SER A 21 -1.87 -3.17 15.68
CA SER A 21 -0.69 -3.97 15.40
C SER A 21 -0.97 -4.90 14.22
N ILE A 22 -0.26 -4.71 13.10
CA ILE A 22 -0.31 -5.61 11.94
C ILE A 22 0.07 -7.03 12.35
N GLU A 23 1.04 -7.19 13.24
CA GLU A 23 1.45 -8.48 13.81
C GLU A 23 0.28 -9.16 14.53
N LEU A 24 -0.42 -8.44 15.41
CA LEU A 24 -1.60 -8.98 16.10
C LEU A 24 -2.73 -9.33 15.12
N LEU A 25 -3.01 -8.45 14.15
CA LEU A 25 -4.06 -8.69 13.15
C LEU A 25 -3.76 -9.92 12.30
N THR A 26 -2.51 -10.10 11.87
CA THR A 26 -2.11 -11.24 11.05
C THR A 26 -2.14 -12.54 11.83
N ASP A 27 -1.64 -12.55 13.06
CA ASP A 27 -1.70 -13.74 13.92
C ASP A 27 -3.15 -14.17 14.21
N ILE A 28 -4.05 -13.23 14.47
CA ILE A 28 -5.46 -13.52 14.64
C ILE A 28 -6.06 -14.08 13.35
N LEU A 29 -5.76 -13.50 12.19
CA LEU A 29 -6.32 -13.97 10.92
C LEU A 29 -5.80 -15.36 10.52
N GLU A 30 -4.58 -15.71 10.91
CA GLU A 30 -3.99 -17.04 10.73
C GLU A 30 -4.65 -18.11 11.61
N HIS A 31 -5.02 -17.78 12.85
CA HIS A 31 -5.48 -18.76 13.85
C HIS A 31 -6.98 -18.73 14.14
N GLU A 32 -7.63 -17.57 14.01
CA GLU A 32 -9.06 -17.36 14.29
C GLU A 32 -9.87 -17.20 13.00
N LYS A 33 -10.51 -18.30 12.58
CA LYS A 33 -11.34 -18.30 11.37
C LYS A 33 -12.59 -17.41 11.47
N THR A 34 -13.13 -17.22 12.67
CA THR A 34 -14.46 -16.63 12.89
C THR A 34 -14.46 -15.17 13.31
N ILE A 35 -13.31 -14.49 13.37
CA ILE A 35 -13.29 -13.08 13.77
C ILE A 35 -14.04 -12.19 12.78
N ASP A 36 -14.89 -11.31 13.31
CA ASP A 36 -15.59 -10.25 12.57
C ASP A 36 -15.23 -8.86 13.12
N ILE A 37 -15.69 -7.80 12.43
CA ILE A 37 -15.40 -6.41 12.80
C ILE A 37 -15.88 -6.07 14.20
N SER A 38 -17.11 -6.45 14.56
CA SER A 38 -17.69 -6.12 15.86
C SER A 38 -16.90 -6.75 17.00
N THR A 39 -16.49 -8.00 16.84
CA THR A 39 -15.66 -8.75 17.78
C THR A 39 -14.26 -8.16 17.87
N ALA A 40 -13.66 -7.81 16.73
CA ALA A 40 -12.33 -7.20 16.69
C ALA A 40 -12.30 -5.83 17.40
N VAL A 41 -13.33 -5.00 17.21
CA VAL A 41 -13.47 -3.73 17.94
C VAL A 41 -13.72 -3.96 19.43
N ALA A 42 -14.63 -4.87 19.80
CA ALA A 42 -14.95 -5.16 21.20
C ALA A 42 -13.73 -5.65 22.00
N ARG A 43 -12.79 -6.35 21.35
CA ARG A 43 -11.53 -6.81 21.93
C ARG A 43 -10.42 -5.74 21.92
N GLY A 44 -10.68 -4.56 21.38
CA GLY A 44 -9.69 -3.48 21.25
C GLY A 44 -8.58 -3.75 20.22
N ILE A 45 -8.80 -4.71 19.31
CA ILE A 45 -7.86 -5.03 18.22
C ILE A 45 -7.97 -3.97 17.12
N LEU A 46 -9.19 -3.51 16.83
CA LEU A 46 -9.48 -2.47 15.87
C LEU A 46 -10.06 -1.21 16.54
N PRO A 47 -9.70 -0.01 16.05
CA PRO A 47 -10.32 1.24 16.46
C PRO A 47 -11.84 1.24 16.29
N VAL A 48 -12.54 1.96 17.17
CA VAL A 48 -14.01 2.03 17.22
C VAL A 48 -14.60 2.57 15.92
N GLU A 49 -13.86 3.40 15.19
CA GLU A 49 -14.24 3.96 13.90
C GLU A 49 -14.57 2.86 12.88
N TYR A 50 -13.91 1.70 12.96
CA TYR A 50 -14.16 0.56 12.07
C TYR A 50 -15.49 -0.13 12.32
N THR A 51 -16.18 0.14 13.44
CA THR A 51 -17.52 -0.41 13.71
C THR A 51 -18.51 -0.11 12.59
N ARG A 52 -18.32 1.02 11.85
CA ARG A 52 -19.18 1.35 10.71
C ARG A 52 -19.14 0.31 9.59
N LEU A 53 -18.04 -0.45 9.47
CA LEU A 53 -17.88 -1.47 8.44
C LEU A 53 -18.85 -2.65 8.61
N SER A 54 -19.30 -2.93 9.83
CA SER A 54 -20.24 -4.03 10.08
C SER A 54 -21.62 -3.78 9.44
N ARG A 55 -21.96 -2.51 9.18
CA ARG A 55 -23.26 -2.06 8.65
C ARG A 55 -23.38 -2.15 7.13
N TYR A 56 -22.27 -2.23 6.40
CA TYR A 56 -22.34 -2.38 4.95
C TYR A 56 -22.80 -3.78 4.58
N GLU A 57 -23.59 -3.88 3.51
CA GLU A 57 -24.19 -5.14 3.02
C GLU A 57 -23.53 -5.67 1.74
N ASP A 58 -22.57 -4.93 1.19
CA ASP A 58 -21.87 -5.31 -0.02
C ASP A 58 -20.37 -4.99 0.07
N VAL A 59 -19.60 -5.72 -0.73
CA VAL A 59 -18.13 -5.60 -0.80
C VAL A 59 -17.68 -4.24 -1.30
N GLU A 60 -18.42 -3.64 -2.24
CA GLU A 60 -18.03 -2.37 -2.86
C GLU A 60 -18.15 -1.21 -1.86
N SER A 61 -19.19 -1.22 -1.02
CA SER A 61 -19.36 -0.27 0.08
C SER A 61 -18.27 -0.40 1.15
N ILE A 62 -17.86 -1.62 1.51
CA ILE A 62 -16.73 -1.84 2.42
C ILE A 62 -15.45 -1.29 1.82
N ASP A 63 -15.18 -1.60 0.54
CA ASP A 63 -13.97 -1.15 -0.14
C ASP A 63 -13.89 0.38 -0.23
N ASN A 64 -15.02 1.04 -0.53
CA ASN A 64 -15.12 2.49 -0.53
C ASN A 64 -14.90 3.07 0.88
N ALA A 65 -15.50 2.49 1.92
CA ALA A 65 -15.38 2.99 3.29
C ALA A 65 -13.96 2.85 3.86
N VAL A 66 -13.30 1.73 3.58
CA VAL A 66 -11.89 1.51 3.93
C VAL A 66 -10.98 2.49 3.20
N TYR A 67 -11.21 2.68 1.90
CA TYR A 67 -10.48 3.67 1.13
C TYR A 67 -10.66 5.11 1.65
N SER A 68 -11.89 5.47 2.06
CA SER A 68 -12.16 6.77 2.66
C SER A 68 -11.38 7.01 3.95
N PHE A 69 -11.19 5.99 4.80
CA PHE A 69 -10.34 6.12 6.00
C PHE A 69 -8.89 6.43 5.63
N TYR A 70 -8.36 5.77 4.61
CA TYR A 70 -7.00 6.02 4.13
C TYR A 70 -6.86 7.44 3.55
N LEU A 71 -7.83 7.90 2.78
CA LEU A 71 -7.85 9.28 2.26
C LEU A 71 -7.98 10.32 3.37
N GLU A 72 -8.80 10.08 4.39
CA GLU A 72 -8.93 10.95 5.57
C GLU A 72 -7.58 11.07 6.30
N LEU A 73 -6.84 9.97 6.47
CA LEU A 73 -5.48 10.01 7.01
C LEU A 73 -4.56 10.89 6.16
N ILE A 74 -4.55 10.71 4.84
CA ILE A 74 -3.70 11.50 3.94
C ILE A 74 -4.05 12.99 4.01
N ARG A 75 -5.35 13.34 4.07
CA ARG A 75 -5.81 14.73 4.24
C ARG A 75 -5.32 15.32 5.55
N GLU A 76 -5.46 14.58 6.65
CA GLU A 76 -5.00 15.03 7.97
C GLU A 76 -3.47 15.19 8.00
N LEU A 77 -2.70 14.24 7.45
CA LEU A 77 -1.26 14.38 7.27
C LEU A 77 -0.92 15.63 6.45
N SER A 78 -1.62 15.86 5.34
CA SER A 78 -1.41 17.03 4.47
C SER A 78 -1.72 18.35 5.16
N LYS A 79 -2.61 18.38 6.16
CA LYS A 79 -2.93 19.58 6.94
C LYS A 79 -1.75 20.02 7.82
N TYR A 80 -1.05 19.05 8.42
CA TYR A 80 -0.03 19.32 9.43
C TYR A 80 1.41 19.20 8.94
N LEU A 81 1.70 18.34 7.95
CA LEU A 81 3.05 18.11 7.45
C LEU A 81 3.54 19.27 6.55
N PRO A 82 4.86 19.54 6.51
CA PRO A 82 5.45 20.49 5.57
C PRO A 82 5.04 20.22 4.12
N ASN A 83 4.82 21.27 3.33
CA ASN A 83 4.36 21.17 1.94
C ASN A 83 5.30 20.37 1.03
N LEU A 84 6.58 20.25 1.40
CA LEU A 84 7.54 19.45 0.64
C LEU A 84 7.14 17.96 0.57
N TYR A 85 6.38 17.46 1.56
CA TYR A 85 5.90 16.08 1.59
C TYR A 85 4.58 15.88 0.85
N SER A 86 3.92 16.92 0.33
CA SER A 86 2.60 16.78 -0.33
C SER A 86 2.67 15.82 -1.52
N ARG A 87 3.66 15.96 -2.40
CA ARG A 87 3.88 15.05 -3.54
C ARG A 87 4.15 13.61 -3.10
N TYR A 88 4.78 13.45 -1.94
CA TYR A 88 5.06 12.14 -1.37
C TYR A 88 3.78 11.46 -0.87
N LEU A 89 2.94 12.20 -0.16
CA LEU A 89 1.61 11.73 0.28
C LEU A 89 0.71 11.39 -0.92
N GLU A 90 0.73 12.22 -1.97
CA GLU A 90 -0.02 11.99 -3.22
C GLU A 90 0.37 10.67 -3.89
N THR A 91 1.66 10.36 -3.93
CA THR A 91 2.15 9.09 -4.51
C THR A 91 1.59 7.87 -3.78
N PHE A 92 1.31 7.98 -2.48
CA PHE A 92 0.71 6.90 -1.69
C PHE A 92 -0.79 6.72 -1.91
N ILE A 93 -1.48 7.70 -2.48
CA ILE A 93 -2.85 7.52 -2.96
C ILE A 93 -2.82 6.65 -4.22
N GLU A 94 -1.87 6.92 -5.13
CA GLU A 94 -1.74 6.20 -6.40
C GLU A 94 -1.60 4.68 -6.20
N ILE A 95 -0.78 4.21 -5.25
CA ILE A 95 -0.65 2.76 -4.99
C ILE A 95 -1.95 2.12 -4.51
N TYR A 96 -2.71 2.83 -3.68
CA TYR A 96 -3.99 2.30 -3.22
C TYR A 96 -4.95 2.18 -4.40
N ASP A 97 -4.97 3.17 -5.29
CA ASP A 97 -5.83 3.15 -6.47
C ASP A 97 -5.43 2.04 -7.44
N ILE A 98 -4.14 1.84 -7.68
CA ILE A 98 -3.61 0.72 -8.47
C ILE A 98 -4.08 -0.61 -7.90
N ASP A 99 -4.02 -0.76 -6.58
CA ASP A 99 -4.43 -1.99 -5.92
C ASP A 99 -5.93 -2.25 -6.12
N ARG A 100 -6.75 -1.21 -6.04
CA ARG A 100 -8.19 -1.29 -6.35
C ARG A 100 -8.46 -1.64 -7.81
N ILE A 101 -7.69 -1.12 -8.77
CA ILE A 101 -7.80 -1.56 -10.18
C ILE A 101 -7.48 -3.04 -10.27
N ALA A 102 -6.35 -3.48 -9.71
CA ALA A 102 -5.89 -4.84 -9.84
C ALA A 102 -6.94 -5.84 -9.31
N ILE A 103 -7.54 -5.57 -8.15
CA ILE A 103 -8.66 -6.34 -7.61
C ILE A 103 -9.87 -6.34 -8.56
N SER A 104 -10.20 -5.17 -9.12
CA SER A 104 -11.36 -5.05 -10.01
C SER A 104 -11.14 -5.77 -11.35
N LEU A 105 -9.91 -5.78 -11.85
CA LEU A 105 -9.49 -6.56 -13.02
C LEU A 105 -9.57 -8.06 -12.77
N GLU A 106 -9.23 -8.52 -11.57
CA GLU A 106 -9.34 -9.91 -11.16
C GLU A 106 -10.80 -10.36 -10.98
N THR A 107 -11.71 -9.45 -10.56
CA THR A 107 -13.09 -9.79 -10.18
C THR A 107 -14.17 -9.47 -11.21
N ARG A 108 -13.97 -8.45 -12.06
CA ARG A 108 -14.99 -7.95 -13.02
C ARG A 108 -14.32 -7.75 -14.38
N GLY A 109 -14.39 -8.76 -15.25
CA GLY A 109 -13.74 -8.78 -16.57
C GLY A 109 -13.86 -7.47 -17.38
N SER A 110 -12.80 -7.16 -18.13
CA SER A 110 -12.48 -6.08 -19.10
C SER A 110 -13.40 -4.85 -19.33
N LYS A 111 -14.72 -4.92 -19.19
CA LYS A 111 -15.66 -3.79 -19.41
C LYS A 111 -15.58 -2.70 -18.31
N SER A 112 -14.82 -2.89 -17.24
CA SER A 112 -14.69 -1.96 -16.11
C SER A 112 -13.49 -1.00 -16.20
N LEU A 113 -12.56 -1.22 -17.15
CA LEU A 113 -11.28 -0.49 -17.22
C LEU A 113 -11.43 1.01 -17.51
N GLU A 114 -12.25 1.40 -18.50
CA GLU A 114 -12.49 2.82 -18.83
C GLU A 114 -13.23 3.57 -17.71
N TYR A 115 -14.19 2.91 -17.05
CA TYR A 115 -14.91 3.48 -15.91
C TYR A 115 -14.02 3.61 -14.65
N MET A 116 -13.05 2.73 -14.49
CA MET A 116 -12.07 2.85 -13.40
C MET A 116 -11.09 3.98 -13.66
N PHE A 117 -10.52 4.11 -14.85
CA PHE A 117 -9.61 5.23 -15.20
C PHE A 117 -10.29 6.60 -15.25
N SER A 118 -11.60 6.68 -15.53
CA SER A 118 -12.35 7.93 -15.35
C SER A 118 -12.48 8.32 -13.87
N ARG A 119 -12.51 7.35 -12.95
CA ARG A 119 -12.41 7.58 -11.49
C ARG A 119 -11.01 8.03 -11.05
N PHE A 120 -9.92 7.55 -11.67
CA PHE A 120 -8.57 8.10 -11.44
C PHE A 120 -8.55 9.61 -11.71
N GLY A 121 -9.21 10.03 -12.79
CA GLY A 121 -9.36 11.44 -13.11
C GLY A 121 -10.16 12.21 -12.07
N SER A 122 -11.32 11.70 -11.64
CA SER A 122 -12.23 12.43 -10.74
C SER A 122 -11.77 12.49 -9.28
N ILE A 123 -11.14 11.42 -8.77
CA ILE A 123 -10.67 11.37 -7.37
C ILE A 123 -9.43 12.27 -7.20
N ALA A 124 -8.50 12.26 -8.15
CA ALA A 124 -7.36 13.19 -8.19
C ALA A 124 -7.77 14.66 -8.34
N GLN A 125 -8.89 14.93 -9.04
CA GLN A 125 -9.44 16.28 -9.17
C GLN A 125 -10.06 16.80 -7.87
N SER A 126 -10.84 15.96 -7.18
CA SER A 126 -11.64 16.39 -6.01
C SER A 126 -10.82 16.67 -4.75
N LEU A 127 -9.57 16.17 -4.68
CA LEU A 127 -8.80 16.14 -3.45
C LEU A 127 -7.59 17.04 -3.38
N THR A 128 -6.96 17.31 -4.52
CA THR A 128 -5.63 17.93 -4.57
C THR A 128 -5.55 19.11 -5.55
N GLY A 129 -6.62 19.41 -6.29
CA GLY A 129 -6.56 20.41 -7.38
C GLY A 129 -5.53 20.04 -8.46
N TYR A 130 -5.18 18.75 -8.57
CA TYR A 130 -4.11 18.26 -9.42
C TYR A 130 -4.62 17.93 -10.82
N ARG A 131 -3.75 18.08 -11.82
CA ARG A 131 -4.01 17.77 -13.23
C ARG A 131 -4.23 16.27 -13.43
N ALA A 132 -5.49 15.84 -13.26
CA ALA A 132 -6.01 14.52 -13.61
C ALA A 132 -5.50 14.00 -14.98
N ASP A 133 -5.27 14.94 -15.91
CA ASP A 133 -4.81 14.68 -17.27
C ASP A 133 -3.45 13.97 -17.36
N LEU A 134 -2.53 14.23 -16.42
CA LEU A 134 -1.18 13.62 -16.43
C LEU A 134 -1.21 12.17 -15.96
N LEU A 135 -2.01 11.85 -14.92
CA LEU A 135 -2.24 10.49 -14.46
C LEU A 135 -2.92 9.66 -15.55
N HIS A 136 -3.91 10.24 -16.22
CA HIS A 136 -4.65 9.54 -17.28
C HIS A 136 -3.76 9.14 -18.46
N ASN A 137 -2.85 10.01 -18.91
CA ASN A 137 -2.00 9.75 -20.07
C ASN A 137 -0.91 8.69 -19.83
N ASP A 138 -0.28 8.68 -18.65
CA ASP A 138 0.78 7.71 -18.32
C ASP A 138 0.24 6.28 -18.21
N TYR A 139 -0.99 6.10 -17.71
CA TYR A 139 -1.61 4.77 -17.59
C TYR A 139 -2.41 4.35 -18.82
N LYS A 140 -2.76 5.26 -19.73
CA LYS A 140 -3.49 4.95 -20.97
C LYS A 140 -2.73 3.93 -21.83
N MET A 141 -1.41 4.06 -21.93
CA MET A 141 -0.58 3.10 -22.68
C MET A 141 -0.58 1.69 -22.07
N CYS A 142 -0.94 1.54 -20.79
CA CYS A 142 -1.01 0.23 -20.15
C CYS A 142 -2.23 -0.57 -20.61
N LEU A 143 -3.28 0.07 -21.12
CA LEU A 143 -4.48 -0.61 -21.65
C LEU A 143 -4.17 -1.42 -22.93
N GLU A 144 -3.16 -0.99 -23.67
CA GLU A 144 -2.69 -1.63 -24.90
C GLU A 144 -1.56 -2.64 -24.62
N SER A 145 -1.14 -2.79 -23.37
CA SER A 145 -0.06 -3.70 -22.97
C SER A 145 -0.56 -5.14 -22.81
N GLU A 146 0.26 -6.10 -23.22
CA GLU A 146 0.03 -7.54 -22.99
C GLU A 146 -0.19 -7.86 -21.50
N SER A 147 0.44 -7.10 -20.60
CA SER A 147 0.29 -7.23 -19.15
C SER A 147 -0.03 -5.89 -18.50
N ILE A 148 -1.33 -5.56 -18.43
CA ILE A 148 -1.85 -4.31 -17.86
C ILE A 148 -1.31 -4.10 -16.42
N ILE A 149 -1.42 -5.11 -15.55
CA ILE A 149 -1.03 -5.01 -14.13
C ILE A 149 0.47 -4.71 -13.98
N GLU A 150 1.30 -5.37 -14.79
CA GLU A 150 2.75 -5.17 -14.76
C GLU A 150 3.11 -3.76 -15.25
N CYS A 151 2.48 -3.30 -16.33
CA CYS A 151 2.67 -1.95 -16.84
C CYS A 151 2.31 -0.89 -15.79
N VAL A 152 1.15 -1.04 -15.12
CA VAL A 152 0.68 -0.11 -14.08
C VAL A 152 1.68 -0.04 -12.92
N HIS A 153 2.16 -1.18 -12.41
CA HIS A 153 3.17 -1.19 -11.34
C HIS A 153 4.50 -0.55 -11.77
N ARG A 154 4.90 -0.71 -13.03
CA ARG A 154 6.13 -0.09 -13.56
C ARG A 154 6.01 1.44 -13.63
N VAL A 155 4.87 1.96 -14.09
CA VAL A 155 4.60 3.41 -14.12
C VAL A 155 4.66 3.97 -12.70
N TYR A 156 4.04 3.29 -11.74
CA TYR A 156 4.09 3.67 -10.33
C TYR A 156 5.52 3.68 -9.77
N LEU A 157 6.29 2.61 -9.98
CA LEU A 157 7.68 2.52 -9.51
C LEU A 157 8.52 3.71 -10.02
N SER A 158 8.35 4.07 -11.29
CA SER A 158 9.03 5.22 -11.92
C SER A 158 8.67 6.54 -11.22
N ARG A 159 7.38 6.75 -10.91
CA ARG A 159 6.89 7.97 -10.23
C ARG A 159 7.39 8.06 -8.79
N VAL A 160 7.35 6.97 -8.05
CA VAL A 160 7.90 6.87 -6.70
C VAL A 160 9.38 7.26 -6.68
N VAL A 161 10.16 6.71 -7.61
CA VAL A 161 11.58 7.05 -7.76
C VAL A 161 11.77 8.53 -8.09
N ALA A 162 10.94 9.10 -8.96
CA ALA A 162 11.01 10.52 -9.32
C ALA A 162 10.72 11.44 -8.12
N VAL A 163 9.69 11.13 -7.33
CA VAL A 163 9.33 11.91 -6.13
C VAL A 163 10.40 11.81 -5.05
N LEU A 164 10.95 10.62 -4.83
CA LEU A 164 12.03 10.44 -3.86
C LEU A 164 13.33 11.13 -4.30
N LYS A 165 13.66 11.11 -5.60
CA LYS A 165 14.77 11.91 -6.15
C LYS A 165 14.55 13.39 -5.88
N PHE A 166 13.33 13.90 -6.12
CA PHE A 166 12.98 15.28 -5.82
C PHE A 166 13.19 15.63 -4.34
N LEU A 167 12.74 14.80 -3.41
CA LEU A 167 12.96 14.99 -1.97
C LEU A 167 14.44 14.93 -1.56
N SER A 168 15.25 14.18 -2.31
CA SER A 168 16.69 14.04 -2.08
C SER A 168 17.52 15.12 -2.77
N THR A 169 16.89 15.97 -3.60
CA THR A 169 17.61 16.99 -4.36
C THR A 169 17.76 18.24 -3.49
N PRO A 170 18.96 18.81 -3.34
CA PRO A 170 19.11 20.09 -2.69
C PRO A 170 18.40 21.17 -3.51
N SER A 171 17.22 21.61 -3.06
CA SER A 171 16.52 22.73 -3.69
C SER A 171 17.10 24.04 -3.15
N LEU A 172 17.38 24.97 -4.06
CA LEU A 172 17.85 26.32 -3.74
C LEU A 172 16.95 26.95 -2.67
N ASN A 173 17.56 27.30 -1.54
CA ASN A 173 17.07 28.05 -0.38
C ASN A 173 16.71 27.27 0.91
N ASN A 174 16.84 25.94 0.98
CA ASN A 174 16.82 25.24 2.28
C ASN A 174 17.79 24.04 2.31
N ILE A 175 18.81 24.16 3.16
CA ILE A 175 19.98 23.27 3.32
C ILE A 175 19.62 21.94 4.04
N VAL A 176 18.37 21.48 3.99
CA VAL A 176 18.01 20.19 4.61
C VAL A 176 18.07 19.11 3.54
N LEU A 177 19.21 18.44 3.47
CA LEU A 177 19.36 17.22 2.67
C LEU A 177 18.66 16.09 3.43
N ILE A 178 17.52 15.64 2.92
CA ILE A 178 16.79 14.50 3.50
C ILE A 178 17.45 13.23 2.98
N ASP A 179 18.08 12.44 3.85
CA ASP A 179 18.50 11.09 3.50
C ASP A 179 17.26 10.22 3.25
N ALA A 180 16.92 10.02 1.98
CA ALA A 180 15.77 9.24 1.57
C ALA A 180 16.13 7.79 1.23
N ARG A 181 17.38 7.35 1.42
CA ARG A 181 17.83 6.04 0.91
C ARG A 181 17.03 4.88 1.49
N ARG A 182 16.79 4.87 2.81
CA ARG A 182 16.00 3.82 3.47
C ARG A 182 14.55 3.82 3.00
N SER A 183 13.93 4.99 2.93
CA SER A 183 12.59 5.17 2.38
C SER A 183 12.47 4.68 0.93
N VAL A 184 13.47 4.97 0.09
CA VAL A 184 13.56 4.48 -1.30
C VAL A 184 13.66 2.96 -1.35
N ASP A 185 14.55 2.39 -0.55
CA ASP A 185 14.78 0.95 -0.47
C ASP A 185 13.51 0.21 0.01
N ALA A 186 12.86 0.72 1.06
CA ALA A 186 11.60 0.20 1.59
C ALA A 186 10.47 0.25 0.56
N LEU A 187 10.34 1.37 -0.15
CA LEU A 187 9.33 1.53 -1.18
C LEU A 187 9.56 0.58 -2.35
N HIS A 188 10.79 0.47 -2.86
CA HIS A 188 11.11 -0.51 -3.91
C HIS A 188 10.74 -1.93 -3.49
N LEU A 189 11.09 -2.33 -2.27
CA LEU A 189 10.71 -3.63 -1.72
C LEU A 189 9.19 -3.79 -1.69
N PHE A 190 8.47 -2.82 -1.14
CA PHE A 190 7.02 -2.84 -1.04
C PHE A 190 6.33 -3.02 -2.39
N VAL A 191 6.68 -2.20 -3.40
CA VAL A 191 6.04 -2.31 -4.73
C VAL A 191 6.33 -3.64 -5.38
N LEU A 192 7.58 -4.13 -5.29
CA LEU A 192 7.97 -5.36 -5.97
C LEU A 192 7.38 -6.59 -5.29
N ILE A 193 7.25 -6.58 -3.96
CA ILE A 193 6.52 -7.62 -3.23
C ILE A 193 5.05 -7.60 -3.63
N ARG A 194 4.38 -6.43 -3.68
CA ARG A 194 2.99 -6.31 -4.16
C ARG A 194 2.83 -6.87 -5.57
N LEU A 195 3.67 -6.44 -6.50
CA LEU A 195 3.65 -6.93 -7.88
C LEU A 195 3.85 -8.44 -7.94
N TYR A 196 4.83 -8.96 -7.19
CA TYR A 196 5.08 -10.39 -7.14
C TYR A 196 3.88 -11.16 -6.60
N SER A 197 3.27 -10.72 -5.50
CA SER A 197 2.06 -11.34 -4.95
C SER A 197 0.87 -11.31 -5.91
N TYR A 198 0.69 -10.23 -6.69
CA TYR A 198 -0.31 -10.21 -7.76
C TYR A 198 -0.05 -11.27 -8.81
N LEU A 199 1.19 -11.34 -9.28
CA LEU A 199 1.57 -12.34 -10.28
C LEU A 199 1.38 -13.76 -9.71
N MET A 200 1.74 -14.02 -8.45
CA MET A 200 1.48 -15.31 -7.78
C MET A 200 -0.01 -15.67 -7.75
N ASN A 201 -0.87 -14.71 -7.41
CA ASN A 201 -2.32 -14.90 -7.38
C ASN A 201 -2.83 -15.28 -8.78
N VAL A 202 -2.41 -14.54 -9.81
CA VAL A 202 -2.73 -14.82 -11.21
C VAL A 202 -2.21 -16.20 -11.63
N GLN A 203 -0.98 -16.56 -11.29
CA GLN A 203 -0.40 -17.87 -11.59
C GLN A 203 -1.24 -19.00 -10.98
N LYS A 204 -1.70 -18.87 -9.75
CA LYS A 204 -2.52 -19.91 -9.11
C LYS A 204 -3.91 -20.00 -9.76
N LEU A 205 -4.47 -18.87 -10.20
CA LEU A 205 -5.75 -18.83 -10.92
C LEU A 205 -5.64 -19.36 -12.37
N LYS A 206 -4.54 -19.06 -13.07
CA LYS A 206 -4.35 -19.36 -14.51
C LYS A 206 -3.37 -20.50 -14.83
N LYS A 207 -2.73 -21.10 -13.81
CA LYS A 207 -1.69 -22.14 -13.91
C LYS A 207 -0.44 -21.73 -14.72
N GLU A 208 -0.13 -20.43 -14.80
CA GLU A 208 1.11 -19.93 -15.41
C GLU A 208 2.30 -20.11 -14.46
N ARG A 209 3.55 -20.17 -14.95
CA ARG A 209 4.73 -20.34 -14.09
C ARG A 209 5.54 -19.05 -14.01
N ILE A 210 5.55 -18.41 -12.85
CA ILE A 210 6.48 -17.31 -12.56
C ILE A 210 7.72 -17.90 -11.91
N VAL A 211 8.88 -17.51 -12.44
CA VAL A 211 10.18 -17.89 -11.90
C VAL A 211 10.75 -16.68 -11.17
N ILE A 212 10.99 -16.80 -9.86
CA ILE A 212 11.56 -15.72 -9.03
C ILE A 212 12.84 -15.15 -9.64
N ASP A 213 13.71 -16.01 -10.18
CA ASP A 213 14.96 -15.56 -10.78
C ASP A 213 14.73 -14.66 -12.00
N MET A 214 13.77 -14.99 -12.86
CA MET A 214 13.39 -14.13 -13.99
C MET A 214 12.79 -12.80 -13.51
N PHE A 215 12.04 -12.82 -12.42
CA PHE A 215 11.51 -11.60 -11.80
C PHE A 215 12.65 -10.71 -11.28
N LEU A 216 13.60 -11.28 -10.55
CA LEU A 216 14.75 -10.55 -10.01
C LEU A 216 15.67 -10.00 -11.09
N GLU A 217 15.90 -10.75 -12.17
CA GLU A 217 16.66 -10.30 -13.33
C GLU A 217 15.97 -9.11 -14.03
N ARG A 218 14.64 -9.16 -14.16
CA ARG A 218 13.84 -8.11 -14.81
C ARG A 218 13.86 -6.79 -14.04
N TYR A 219 13.81 -6.83 -12.71
CA TYR A 219 13.69 -5.63 -11.87
C TYR A 219 15.01 -5.16 -11.22
N ARG A 220 16.12 -5.90 -11.42
CA ARG A 220 17.49 -5.49 -11.04
C ARG A 220 17.62 -4.93 -9.63
N LEU A 221 17.14 -5.67 -8.65
CA LEU A 221 17.18 -5.27 -7.24
C LEU A 221 18.62 -5.12 -6.74
N ALA A 222 18.90 -4.09 -5.95
CA ALA A 222 20.18 -3.97 -5.26
C ALA A 222 20.43 -5.18 -4.35
N ARG A 223 21.70 -5.62 -4.23
CA ARG A 223 22.05 -6.89 -3.55
C ARG A 223 21.49 -6.98 -2.13
N HIS A 224 21.59 -5.91 -1.35
CA HIS A 224 21.08 -5.88 0.03
C HIS A 224 19.55 -5.98 0.11
N LEU A 225 18.84 -5.45 -0.89
CA LEU A 225 17.40 -5.60 -1.00
C LEU A 225 17.00 -6.98 -1.48
N ARG A 226 17.84 -7.64 -2.31
CA ARG A 226 17.56 -8.98 -2.83
C ARG A 226 17.39 -9.97 -1.69
N ASP A 227 18.26 -9.90 -0.70
CA ASP A 227 18.21 -10.79 0.46
C ASP A 227 16.94 -10.57 1.29
N ILE A 228 16.52 -9.30 1.47
CA ILE A 228 15.27 -8.95 2.15
C ILE A 228 14.07 -9.47 1.36
N PHE A 229 14.03 -9.19 0.06
CA PHE A 229 12.98 -9.64 -0.85
C PHE A 229 12.80 -11.16 -0.79
N LEU A 230 13.89 -11.92 -0.91
CA LEU A 230 13.87 -13.38 -0.84
C LEU A 230 13.36 -13.89 0.52
N ARG A 231 13.71 -13.25 1.65
CA ARG A 231 13.16 -13.61 2.96
C ARG A 231 11.65 -13.41 3.01
N VAL A 232 11.15 -12.29 2.50
CA VAL A 232 9.71 -12.00 2.46
C VAL A 232 8.99 -13.01 1.58
N ILE A 233 9.45 -13.21 0.35
CA ILE A 233 8.82 -14.13 -0.60
C ILE A 233 8.82 -15.57 -0.08
N ASN A 234 9.94 -16.06 0.45
CA ASN A 234 9.99 -17.40 1.05
C ASN A 234 9.03 -17.55 2.25
N GLY A 235 8.76 -16.46 2.97
CA GLY A 235 7.74 -16.44 4.02
C GLY A 235 6.33 -16.60 3.44
N ILE A 236 6.02 -15.80 2.41
CA ILE A 236 4.73 -15.82 1.71
C ILE A 236 4.47 -17.19 1.08
N GLU A 237 5.42 -17.72 0.30
CA GLU A 237 5.31 -19.02 -0.38
C GLU A 237 5.00 -20.17 0.58
N ARG A 238 5.72 -20.23 1.72
CA ARG A 238 5.47 -21.25 2.75
C ARG A 238 4.09 -21.13 3.39
N GLY A 239 3.55 -19.92 3.48
CA GLY A 239 2.21 -19.66 4.00
C GLY A 239 1.12 -20.07 3.01
N ILE A 240 1.25 -19.68 1.74
CA ILE A 240 0.20 -19.89 0.74
C ILE A 240 0.02 -21.36 0.33
N ASP A 241 1.05 -22.19 0.49
CA ASP A 241 0.92 -23.64 0.30
C ASP A 241 -0.01 -24.27 1.33
N ARG A 242 -0.24 -23.59 2.47
CA ARG A 242 -1.24 -23.99 3.48
C ARG A 242 -2.62 -23.45 3.16
N ASP A 243 -2.71 -22.16 2.84
CA ASP A 243 -3.98 -21.49 2.51
C ASP A 243 -3.73 -20.25 1.64
N ILE A 244 -4.08 -20.34 0.36
CA ILE A 244 -3.92 -19.25 -0.60
C ILE A 244 -4.83 -18.05 -0.30
N SER A 245 -5.96 -18.26 0.39
CA SER A 245 -6.87 -17.18 0.75
C SER A 245 -6.26 -16.19 1.75
N LEU A 246 -5.16 -16.59 2.39
CA LEU A 246 -4.37 -15.78 3.33
C LEU A 246 -3.13 -15.13 2.69
N LEU A 247 -2.97 -15.16 1.36
CA LEU A 247 -1.83 -14.54 0.66
C LEU A 247 -1.52 -13.12 1.17
N LEU A 248 -2.55 -12.27 1.26
CA LEU A 248 -2.41 -10.88 1.72
C LEU A 248 -2.06 -10.78 3.21
N VAL A 249 -2.51 -11.74 4.02
CA VAL A 249 -2.18 -11.83 5.45
C VAL A 249 -0.69 -12.15 5.60
N TYR A 250 -0.19 -13.18 4.90
CA TYR A 250 1.22 -13.53 4.92
C TYR A 250 2.10 -12.39 4.38
N GLU A 251 1.69 -11.77 3.27
CA GLU A 251 2.41 -10.63 2.73
C GLU A 251 2.56 -9.52 3.77
N SER A 252 1.45 -9.09 4.39
CA SER A 252 1.46 -8.03 5.39
C SER A 252 2.33 -8.35 6.60
N LYS A 253 2.36 -9.62 7.04
CA LYS A 253 3.20 -10.10 8.15
C LYS A 253 4.68 -10.00 7.82
N TYR A 254 5.11 -10.60 6.71
CA TYR A 254 6.53 -10.68 6.38
C TYR A 254 7.10 -9.34 5.93
N ILE A 255 6.33 -8.54 5.20
CA ILE A 255 6.79 -7.21 4.80
C ILE A 255 6.87 -6.25 5.99
N ASN A 256 5.86 -6.23 6.88
CA ASN A 256 5.87 -5.33 8.04
C ASN A 256 7.06 -5.64 8.94
N ARG A 257 7.37 -6.94 9.16
CA ARG A 257 8.55 -7.37 9.91
C ARG A 257 9.85 -6.76 9.37
N GLU A 258 10.11 -6.90 8.06
CA GLU A 258 11.36 -6.41 7.46
C GLU A 258 11.40 -4.87 7.36
N LEU A 259 10.27 -4.22 7.11
CA LEU A 259 10.19 -2.75 7.02
C LEU A 259 10.28 -2.06 8.38
N LYS A 260 9.77 -2.70 9.44
CA LYS A 260 9.87 -2.18 10.81
C LYS A 260 11.34 -1.98 11.19
N ASP A 261 12.18 -2.99 10.98
CA ASP A 261 13.62 -2.90 11.27
C ASP A 261 14.33 -1.84 10.43
N MET A 262 13.88 -1.62 9.18
CA MET A 262 14.46 -0.63 8.27
C MET A 262 14.07 0.81 8.61
N LEU A 263 12.82 1.05 9.04
CA LEU A 263 12.22 2.40 9.05
C LEU A 263 11.84 2.91 10.44
N ILE A 264 11.25 2.07 11.31
CA ILE A 264 10.60 2.58 12.55
C ILE A 264 11.59 3.18 13.54
N TYR A 265 12.80 2.62 13.58
CA TYR A 265 13.89 3.06 14.47
C TYR A 265 14.70 4.20 13.87
N SER A 266 14.34 4.69 12.68
CA SER A 266 15.00 5.82 12.07
C SER A 266 14.62 7.14 12.77
N PRO A 267 15.59 8.08 12.93
CA PRO A 267 15.33 9.41 13.46
C PRO A 267 14.73 10.37 12.42
N THR A 268 14.59 9.95 11.15
CA THR A 268 14.10 10.84 10.09
C THR A 268 12.57 10.83 10.03
N LEU A 269 11.97 11.99 9.78
CA LEU A 269 10.53 12.11 9.55
C LEU A 269 10.10 11.31 8.31
N LEU A 270 10.91 11.33 7.25
CA LEU A 270 10.59 10.66 6.00
C LEU A 270 10.45 9.15 6.20
N ASP A 271 11.42 8.48 6.87
CA ASP A 271 11.36 7.04 7.07
C ASP A 271 10.15 6.62 7.93
N ARG A 272 9.84 7.40 8.99
CA ARG A 272 8.63 7.16 9.80
C ARG A 272 7.35 7.36 9.01
N LEU A 273 7.32 8.38 8.17
CA LEU A 273 6.17 8.64 7.30
C LEU A 273 6.01 7.50 6.30
N THR A 274 7.09 7.01 5.69
CA THR A 274 7.07 5.83 4.82
C THR A 274 6.51 4.61 5.55
N TYR A 275 6.99 4.35 6.76
CA TYR A 275 6.52 3.24 7.58
C TYR A 275 5.02 3.35 7.87
N LEU A 276 4.56 4.51 8.36
CA LEU A 276 3.14 4.77 8.65
C LEU A 276 2.26 4.53 7.42
N LEU A 277 2.66 5.03 6.25
CA LEU A 277 1.85 4.93 5.04
C LEU A 277 1.74 3.49 4.54
N ILE A 278 2.83 2.71 4.60
CA ILE A 278 2.81 1.28 4.25
C ILE A 278 2.02 0.48 5.30
N GLU A 279 2.20 0.77 6.59
CA GLU A 279 1.45 0.14 7.67
C GLU A 279 -0.05 0.38 7.53
N LYS A 280 -0.46 1.61 7.23
CA LYS A 280 -1.87 1.98 7.03
C LYS A 280 -2.47 1.39 5.76
N PHE A 281 -1.66 1.21 4.71
CA PHE A 281 -2.06 0.44 3.55
C PHE A 281 -2.42 -1.00 3.95
N TYR A 282 -1.56 -1.68 4.70
CA TYR A 282 -1.82 -3.06 5.14
C TYR A 282 -2.95 -3.17 6.17
N GLU A 283 -3.05 -2.24 7.11
CA GLU A 283 -4.17 -2.16 8.06
C GLU A 283 -5.49 -2.14 7.31
N SER A 284 -5.61 -1.25 6.31
CA SER A 284 -6.79 -1.13 5.46
C SER A 284 -7.14 -2.47 4.79
N LYS A 285 -6.13 -3.20 4.29
CA LYS A 285 -6.31 -4.51 3.65
C LYS A 285 -6.76 -5.60 4.61
N LEU A 286 -6.17 -5.67 5.80
CA LEU A 286 -6.52 -6.67 6.81
C LEU A 286 -7.92 -6.40 7.38
N VAL A 287 -8.24 -5.13 7.64
CA VAL A 287 -9.57 -4.70 8.06
C VAL A 287 -10.62 -5.06 7.01
N ARG A 288 -10.34 -4.75 5.74
CA ARG A 288 -11.19 -5.16 4.62
C ARG A 288 -11.41 -6.67 4.63
N TYR A 289 -10.35 -7.47 4.79
CA TYR A 289 -10.45 -8.93 4.85
C TYR A 289 -11.37 -9.41 5.99
N ILE A 290 -11.21 -8.86 7.20
CA ILE A 290 -12.09 -9.16 8.36
C ILE A 290 -13.54 -8.77 8.04
N ALA A 291 -13.77 -7.58 7.50
CA ALA A 291 -15.11 -7.10 7.15
C ALA A 291 -15.78 -7.95 6.07
N MET A 292 -14.98 -8.55 5.19
CA MET A 292 -15.47 -9.35 4.07
C MET A 292 -15.73 -10.82 4.40
N LYS A 293 -15.23 -11.34 5.53
CA LYS A 293 -15.44 -12.75 5.93
C LYS A 293 -16.91 -13.17 6.04
N LYS A 294 -17.82 -12.22 6.28
CA LYS A 294 -19.27 -12.50 6.34
C LYS A 294 -19.91 -12.75 4.97
N TYR A 295 -19.24 -12.38 3.87
CA TYR A 295 -19.70 -12.66 2.51
C TYR A 295 -19.09 -13.98 2.07
N ARG A 296 -19.95 -14.97 1.80
CA ARG A 296 -19.52 -16.23 1.19
C ARG A 296 -19.09 -15.95 -0.26
N TRP A 297 -17.93 -16.46 -0.64
CA TRP A 297 -17.38 -16.44 -1.99
C TRP A 297 -17.67 -17.76 -2.70
#